data_AF-Q3LG48-F1
#
_entry.id   AF-Q3LG48-F1
#
_cell.length_a   1.000
_cell.length_b   1.000
_cell.length_c   1.000
_cell.angle_alpha   90.00
_cell.angle_beta   90.00
_cell.angle_gamma   90.00
#
_symmetry.space_group_name_H-M   'P 1'
#
loop_
_entity.id
_entity.type
_entity.pdbx_description
1 polymer ?
#
loop_
_entity_poly.entity_id
_entity_poly.type
_entity_poly.pdbx_seq_one_letter_code
_entity_poly.pdbx_strand_id
1 'polypeptide(L)'
;ISGWHGDNMLEASTKMPWFKGWNVERKEGKADGKCLIDALDAILPPARPTDKALRLPLQDVYKIGGIGTVPVGRVETGVLKPGTIVVFAPANITT
;
A
#
# COMPACT_ATOMS: atom_id res chain seq x y z
N ILE A 1 -8.84 20.89 -14.07
CA ILE A 1 -8.69 19.85 -15.12
C ILE A 1 -9.91 19.84 -16.01
N SER A 2 -9.78 19.39 -17.26
CA SER A 2 -10.92 18.98 -18.10
C SER A 2 -10.68 17.54 -18.56
N GLY A 3 -11.45 16.59 -18.03
CA GLY A 3 -11.30 15.18 -18.40
C GLY A 3 -11.64 14.90 -19.86
N TRP A 4 -12.60 15.65 -20.43
CA TRP A 4 -13.04 15.50 -21.82
C TRP A 4 -12.04 16.09 -22.82
N HIS A 5 -11.42 17.23 -22.49
CA HIS A 5 -10.48 17.93 -23.37
C HIS A 5 -9.00 17.65 -23.06
N GLY A 6 -8.70 16.93 -21.98
CA GLY A 6 -7.33 16.60 -21.58
C GLY A 6 -6.59 17.72 -20.83
N ASP A 7 -7.23 18.86 -20.58
CA ASP A 7 -6.56 20.04 -19.99
C ASP A 7 -6.07 19.75 -18.55
N ASN A 8 -4.76 19.94 -18.32
CA ASN A 8 -4.05 19.61 -17.07
C ASN A 8 -4.21 18.15 -16.64
N MET A 9 -4.48 17.22 -17.56
CA MET A 9 -4.51 15.79 -17.25
C MET A 9 -3.08 15.21 -17.27
N LEU A 10 -2.44 15.26 -18.44
CA LEU A 10 -1.05 14.84 -18.65
C LEU A 10 -0.14 16.03 -18.93
N GLU A 11 -0.63 17.00 -19.71
CA GLU A 11 0.10 18.20 -20.09
C GLU A 11 -0.59 19.47 -19.58
N ALA A 12 0.20 20.52 -19.37
CA ALA A 12 -0.31 21.80 -18.90
C ALA A 12 -1.14 22.47 -20.00
N SER A 13 -2.34 22.89 -19.64
CA SER A 13 -3.25 23.57 -20.55
C SER A 13 -2.83 25.03 -20.76
N THR A 14 -2.77 25.43 -22.03
CA THR A 14 -2.57 26.84 -22.43
C THR A 14 -3.81 27.70 -22.16
N LYS A 15 -4.98 27.09 -21.91
CA LYS A 15 -6.26 27.79 -21.68
C LYS A 15 -6.43 28.30 -20.25
N MET A 16 -5.53 27.92 -19.34
CA MET A 16 -5.59 28.30 -17.92
C MET A 16 -4.33 29.09 -17.50
N PRO A 17 -4.06 30.28 -18.07
CA PRO A 17 -2.85 31.06 -17.77
C PRO A 17 -2.77 31.54 -16.32
N TRP A 18 -3.92 31.60 -15.64
CA TRP A 18 -4.04 31.99 -14.23
C TRP A 18 -3.59 30.87 -13.28
N PHE A 19 -3.65 29.60 -13.69
CA PHE A 19 -3.27 28.49 -12.84
C PHE A 19 -1.76 28.28 -12.86
N LYS A 20 -1.09 28.51 -11.72
CA LYS A 20 0.37 28.41 -11.60
C LYS A 20 0.87 27.03 -11.17
N GLY A 21 -0.05 26.15 -10.79
CA GLY A 21 0.24 24.84 -10.24
C GLY A 21 -0.40 24.66 -8.86
N TRP A 22 -0.27 23.46 -8.34
CA TRP A 22 -0.63 23.09 -6.98
C TRP A 22 0.65 22.84 -6.16
N ASN A 23 0.53 22.96 -4.84
CA ASN A 23 1.61 22.66 -3.90
C ASN A 23 0.98 21.94 -2.70
N VAL A 24 1.67 20.91 -2.19
CA VAL A 24 1.27 20.13 -1.04
C VAL A 24 2.45 20.03 -0.07
N GLU A 25 2.22 20.41 1.19
CA GLU A 25 3.17 20.22 2.28
C GLU A 25 2.72 19.07 3.18
N ARG A 26 3.59 18.07 3.38
CA ARG A 26 3.36 16.94 4.29
C ARG A 26 4.56 16.79 5.23
N LYS A 27 4.36 16.06 6.33
CA LYS A 27 5.44 15.71 7.26
C LYS A 27 6.58 14.94 6.58
N GLU A 28 6.24 14.15 5.56
CA GLU A 28 7.16 13.26 4.85
C GLU A 28 7.73 13.86 3.55
N GLY A 29 7.36 15.09 3.19
CA GLY A 29 7.87 15.77 2.00
C GLY A 29 6.95 16.87 1.46
N LYS A 30 7.52 17.76 0.63
CA LYS A 30 6.76 18.73 -0.17
C LYS A 30 6.68 18.22 -1.61
N ALA A 31 5.56 18.48 -2.28
CA ALA A 31 5.39 18.20 -3.70
C ALA A 31 4.64 19.34 -4.37
N ASP A 32 4.97 19.61 -5.62
CA ASP A 32 4.29 20.59 -6.46
C ASP A 32 4.17 20.05 -7.89
N GLY A 33 3.23 20.62 -8.65
CA GLY A 33 2.96 20.19 -10.01
C GLY A 33 1.87 21.02 -10.68
N LYS A 34 1.55 20.70 -11.93
CA LYS A 34 0.51 21.41 -12.70
C LYS A 34 -0.54 20.48 -13.27
N CYS A 35 -0.15 19.25 -13.58
CA CYS A 35 -1.02 18.25 -14.15
C CYS A 35 -1.59 17.31 -13.07
N LEU A 36 -2.64 16.58 -13.43
CA LEU A 36 -3.21 15.54 -12.60
C LEU A 36 -2.23 14.38 -12.43
N ILE A 37 -1.47 14.03 -13.48
CA ILE A 37 -0.44 13.00 -13.40
C ILE A 37 0.62 13.33 -12.35
N ASP A 38 1.09 14.58 -12.31
CA ASP A 38 2.04 15.04 -11.29
C ASP A 38 1.48 14.83 -9.87
N ALA A 39 0.17 15.04 -9.70
CA ALA A 39 -0.49 14.89 -8.41
C ALA A 39 -0.63 13.42 -7.99
N LEU A 40 -0.80 12.51 -8.96
CA LEU A 40 -0.82 11.07 -8.73
C LEU A 40 0.59 10.54 -8.40
N ASP A 41 1.61 11.01 -9.11
CA ASP A 41 3.02 10.65 -8.84
C ASP A 41 3.50 11.20 -7.48
N ALA A 42 2.91 12.30 -7.02
CA ALA A 42 3.15 12.86 -5.69
C ALA A 42 2.44 12.09 -4.55
N ILE A 43 1.71 11.02 -4.84
CA ILE A 43 1.15 10.15 -3.80
C ILE A 43 2.30 9.34 -3.20
N LEU A 44 2.56 9.56 -1.92
CA LEU A 44 3.53 8.76 -1.18
C LEU A 44 2.95 7.35 -0.98
N PRO A 45 3.70 6.28 -1.31
CA PRO A 45 3.25 4.93 -1.02
C PRO A 45 2.96 4.77 0.48
N PRO A 46 1.87 4.10 0.87
CA PRO A 46 1.58 3.89 2.28
C PRO A 46 2.71 3.07 2.93
N ALA A 47 3.13 3.49 4.12
CA ALA A 47 4.13 2.76 4.88
C ALA A 47 3.61 1.36 5.19
N ARG A 48 4.39 0.33 4.81
CA ARG A 48 4.05 -1.05 5.16
C ARG A 48 4.13 -1.20 6.69
N PRO A 49 3.14 -1.82 7.34
CA PRO A 49 3.09 -1.94 8.80
C PRO A 49 4.01 -3.05 9.33
N THR A 50 5.31 -2.98 9.03
CA THR A 50 6.32 -3.98 9.44
C THR A 50 6.65 -3.94 10.92
N ASP A 51 6.51 -2.77 11.55
CA ASP A 51 6.81 -2.56 12.98
C ASP A 51 5.65 -2.97 13.89
N LYS A 52 4.48 -3.28 13.33
CA LYS A 52 3.33 -3.77 14.07
C LYS A 52 3.47 -5.27 14.35
N ALA A 53 2.74 -5.77 15.34
CA ALA A 53 2.70 -7.20 15.63
C ALA A 53 2.22 -8.02 14.42
N LEU A 54 2.72 -9.26 14.29
CA LEU A 54 2.34 -10.15 13.20
C LEU A 54 0.82 -10.41 13.19
N ARG A 55 0.18 -10.18 12.04
CA ARG A 55 -1.19 -10.63 11.75
C ARG A 55 -1.22 -11.25 10.35
N LEU A 56 -1.62 -12.51 10.30
CA LEU A 56 -1.71 -13.29 9.08
C LEU A 56 -3.06 -14.03 9.07
N PRO A 57 -4.10 -13.46 8.44
CA PRO A 57 -5.37 -14.15 8.24
C PRO A 57 -5.19 -15.36 7.32
N LEU A 58 -5.67 -16.52 7.77
CA LEU A 58 -5.63 -17.75 6.98
C LEU A 58 -6.70 -17.71 5.90
N GLN A 59 -6.30 -17.98 4.67
CA GLN A 59 -7.19 -18.15 3.52
C GLN A 59 -7.52 -19.63 3.35
N ASP A 60 -6.47 -20.46 3.33
CA ASP A 60 -6.59 -21.90 3.15
C ASP A 60 -5.62 -22.65 4.07
N VAL A 61 -5.92 -23.93 4.32
CA VAL A 61 -5.05 -24.85 5.06
C VAL A 61 -4.95 -26.16 4.29
N TYR A 62 -3.72 -26.52 3.91
CA TYR A 62 -3.44 -27.75 3.18
C TYR A 62 -2.73 -28.78 4.05
N LYS A 63 -2.91 -30.06 3.73
CA LYS A 63 -2.13 -31.17 4.29
C LYS A 63 -1.31 -31.81 3.17
N ILE A 64 0.00 -31.60 3.20
CA ILE A 64 0.92 -32.10 2.18
C ILE A 64 1.67 -33.29 2.74
N GLY A 65 1.61 -34.44 2.06
CA GLY A 65 2.34 -35.65 2.45
C GLY A 65 3.84 -35.38 2.54
N GLY A 66 4.47 -35.78 3.65
CA GLY A 66 5.90 -35.57 3.89
C GLY A 66 6.31 -34.19 4.42
N ILE A 67 5.41 -33.18 4.40
CA ILE A 67 5.66 -31.84 4.97
C ILE A 67 4.82 -31.60 6.22
N GLY A 68 3.54 -31.99 6.18
CA GLY A 68 2.58 -31.74 7.25
C GLY A 68 1.53 -30.70 6.88
N THR A 69 1.12 -29.88 7.86
CA THR A 69 0.09 -28.85 7.68
C THR A 69 0.70 -27.55 7.18
N VAL A 70 0.15 -27.00 6.10
CA VAL A 70 0.63 -25.77 5.46
C VAL A 70 -0.51 -24.74 5.43
N PRO A 71 -0.55 -23.79 6.38
CA PRO A 71 -1.46 -22.66 6.33
C PRO A 71 -1.00 -21.62 5.30
N VAL A 72 -1.93 -21.05 4.54
CA VAL A 72 -1.67 -20.03 3.52
C VAL A 72 -2.49 -18.78 3.82
N GLY A 73 -1.85 -17.62 3.70
CA GLY A 73 -2.52 -16.34 3.90
C GLY A 73 -1.61 -15.16 3.57
N ARG A 74 -2.19 -13.96 3.56
CA ARG A 74 -1.46 -12.71 3.37
C ARG A 74 -1.02 -12.17 4.73
N VAL A 75 0.22 -11.73 4.83
CA VAL A 75 0.69 -10.97 6.00
C VAL A 75 0.12 -9.56 5.89
N GLU A 76 -0.78 -9.20 6.82
CA GLU A 76 -1.40 -7.87 6.89
C GLU A 76 -0.54 -6.90 7.70
N THR A 77 0.07 -7.37 8.78
CA THR A 77 0.99 -6.59 9.62
C THR A 77 2.15 -7.44 10.14
N GLY A 78 3.27 -6.79 10.47
CA GLY A 78 4.47 -7.43 10.99
C GLY A 78 5.25 -8.22 9.95
N VAL A 79 6.11 -9.11 10.45
CA VAL A 79 6.99 -9.95 9.63
C VAL A 79 6.96 -11.38 10.17
N LEU A 80 6.85 -12.37 9.28
CA LEU A 80 6.98 -13.78 9.61
C LEU A 80 8.32 -14.31 9.10
N LYS A 81 9.11 -14.94 9.99
CA LYS A 81 10.39 -15.59 9.65
C LYS A 81 10.37 -17.05 10.11
N PRO A 82 11.11 -17.96 9.44
CA PRO A 82 11.27 -19.33 9.94
C PRO A 82 11.77 -19.33 11.39
N GLY A 83 11.22 -20.22 12.22
CA GLY A 83 11.53 -20.32 13.65
C GLY A 83 10.77 -19.33 14.55
N THR A 84 9.90 -18.48 14.01
CA THR A 84 9.00 -17.65 14.82
C THR A 84 7.95 -18.53 15.48
N ILE A 85 7.83 -18.45 16.81
CA ILE A 85 6.71 -19.07 17.54
C ILE A 85 5.46 -18.24 17.27
N VAL A 86 4.39 -18.87 16.78
CA VAL A 86 3.15 -18.20 16.39
C VAL A 86 1.95 -18.75 17.16
N VAL A 87 0.93 -17.92 17.35
CA VAL A 87 -0.33 -18.28 17.99
C VAL A 87 -1.48 -18.15 17.00
N PHE A 88 -2.26 -19.22 16.83
CA PHE A 88 -3.45 -19.26 15.99
C PHE A 88 -4.69 -18.95 16.82
N ALA A 89 -5.27 -17.77 16.59
CA ALA A 89 -6.58 -17.39 17.12
C ALA A 89 -7.72 -17.85 16.18
N PRO A 90 -8.93 -18.11 16.69
CA PRO A 90 -9.34 -18.07 18.10
C PRO A 90 -9.04 -19.36 18.88
N ALA A 91 -8.50 -20.40 18.23
CA ALA A 91 -8.26 -21.70 18.85
C ALA A 91 -7.18 -21.68 19.97
N ASN A 92 -6.40 -20.60 20.07
CA ASN A 92 -5.31 -20.41 21.02
C ASN A 92 -4.27 -21.54 20.98
N ILE A 93 -3.92 -21.98 19.76
CA ILE A 93 -2.88 -22.99 19.52
C ILE A 93 -1.56 -22.29 19.23
N THR A 94 -0.48 -22.71 19.89
CA THR A 94 0.88 -22.19 19.69
C THR A 94 1.74 -23.23 18.99
N THR A 95 2.53 -22.83 17.98
CA THR A 95 3.49 -23.69 17.27
C THR A 95 4.77 -22.95 16.90
#